data_AF-A0A8I0FRQ8-F1
#
_entry.id   AF-A0A8I0FRQ8-F1
#
_cell.length_a   1.000
_cell.length_b   1.000
_cell.length_c   1.000
_cell.angle_alpha   90.00
_cell.angle_beta   90.00
_cell.angle_gamma   90.00
#
_symmetry.space_group_name_H-M   'P 1'
#
loop_
_entity.id
_entity.type
_entity.pdbx_description
1 polymer ?
#
loop_
_entity_poly.entity_id
_entity_poly.type
_entity_poly.pdbx_seq_one_letter_code
_entity_poly.pdbx_strand_id
1 'polypeptide(L)'
;MEINIDQLKKKIIYRASYRGTKEMDILLTSFVNKIIHDLDLKNLKELLELLELDDDTLYKFNRKTIDLDDTQNKKIYKMFREHRH
;
A
#
# COMPACT_ATOMS: atom_id res chain seq x y z
N MET A 1 -9.05 -4.98 -22.91
CA MET A 1 -9.76 -4.32 -21.79
C MET A 1 -8.84 -3.25 -21.26
N GLU A 2 -9.13 -1.98 -21.51
CA GLU A 2 -8.34 -0.87 -20.96
C GLU A 2 -8.46 -0.86 -19.44
N ILE A 3 -7.34 -0.80 -18.74
CA ILE A 3 -7.36 -0.62 -17.29
C ILE A 3 -7.71 0.84 -17.04
N ASN A 4 -8.89 1.08 -16.47
CA ASN A 4 -9.30 2.40 -16.05
C ASN A 4 -8.52 2.80 -14.79
N ILE A 5 -7.56 3.71 -14.95
CA ILE A 5 -6.67 4.17 -13.86
C ILE A 5 -7.48 4.79 -12.71
N ASP A 6 -8.55 5.51 -12.99
CA ASP A 6 -9.38 6.13 -11.95
C ASP A 6 -10.14 5.09 -11.13
N GLN A 7 -10.66 4.05 -11.78
CA GLN A 7 -11.27 2.92 -11.08
C GLN A 7 -10.25 2.18 -10.20
N LEU A 8 -9.02 2.00 -10.70
CA LEU A 8 -7.93 1.39 -9.93
C LEU A 8 -7.57 2.24 -8.70
N LYS A 9 -7.45 3.57 -8.86
CA LYS A 9 -7.18 4.49 -7.76
C LYS A 9 -8.29 4.45 -6.70
N LYS A 10 -9.57 4.47 -7.11
CA LYS A 10 -10.70 4.32 -6.19
C LYS A 10 -10.66 3.01 -5.41
N LYS A 11 -10.32 1.90 -6.07
CA LYS A 11 -10.16 0.59 -5.41
C LYS A 11 -9.03 0.61 -4.37
N ILE A 12 -7.91 1.22 -4.70
CA ILE A 12 -6.75 1.37 -3.80
C ILE A 12 -7.14 2.19 -2.56
N ILE A 13 -7.76 3.36 -2.74
CA ILE A 13 -8.20 4.22 -1.62
C ILE A 13 -9.17 3.45 -0.72
N TYR A 14 -10.17 2.78 -1.31
CA TYR A 14 -11.11 1.96 -0.56
C TYR A 14 -10.39 0.88 0.27
N ARG A 15 -9.44 0.13 -0.32
CA ARG A 15 -8.69 -0.88 0.45
C ARG A 15 -7.74 -0.32 1.49
N ALA A 16 -7.29 0.92 1.35
CA ALA A 16 -6.49 1.59 2.36
C ALA A 16 -7.35 1.96 3.58
N SER A 17 -8.58 2.42 3.33
CA SER A 17 -9.47 3.00 4.34
C SER A 17 -10.42 2.02 5.05
N TYR A 18 -10.42 0.74 4.65
CA TYR A 18 -11.28 -0.29 5.24
C TYR A 18 -10.43 -1.45 5.78
N ARG A 19 -9.72 -1.19 6.88
CA ARG A 19 -8.82 -2.12 7.56
C ARG A 19 -9.44 -2.70 8.83
N GLY A 20 -8.89 -3.82 9.32
CA GLY A 20 -9.37 -4.50 10.51
C GLY A 20 -9.07 -3.74 11.81
N THR A 21 -8.06 -2.85 11.78
CA THR A 21 -7.68 -2.01 12.92
C THR A 21 -7.67 -0.52 12.57
N LYS A 22 -8.03 0.33 13.54
CA LYS A 22 -7.96 1.80 13.39
C LYS A 22 -6.53 2.29 13.12
N GLU A 23 -5.54 1.66 13.74
CA GLU A 23 -4.14 2.03 13.54
C GLU A 23 -3.71 1.78 12.08
N MET A 24 -4.07 0.61 11.51
CA MET A 24 -3.74 0.33 10.12
C MET A 24 -4.53 1.15 9.12
N ASP A 25 -5.80 1.45 9.41
CA ASP A 25 -6.62 2.35 8.60
C ASP A 25 -5.94 3.73 8.47
N ILE A 26 -5.55 4.33 9.60
CA ILE A 26 -4.89 5.63 9.62
C ILE A 26 -3.54 5.56 8.88
N LEU A 27 -2.71 4.56 9.18
CA LEU A 27 -1.39 4.39 8.56
C LEU A 27 -1.47 4.25 7.03
N LEU A 28 -2.33 3.35 6.54
CA LEU A 28 -2.43 3.09 5.10
C LEU A 28 -3.15 4.21 4.38
N THR A 29 -4.20 4.80 4.96
CA THR A 29 -4.89 5.95 4.36
C THR A 29 -3.93 7.13 4.21
N SER A 30 -3.13 7.44 5.23
CA SER A 30 -2.11 8.51 5.17
C SER A 30 -1.06 8.23 4.09
N PHE A 31 -0.51 7.00 4.06
CA PHE A 31 0.48 6.60 3.08
C PHE A 31 -0.05 6.67 1.63
N VAL A 32 -1.23 6.10 1.39
CA VAL A 32 -1.83 6.01 0.05
C VAL A 32 -2.17 7.39 -0.50
N ASN A 33 -2.83 8.24 0.31
CA ASN A 33 -3.18 9.59 -0.11
C ASN A 33 -1.96 10.43 -0.49
N LYS A 34 -0.81 10.18 0.15
CA LYS A 34 0.45 10.89 -0.13
C LYS A 34 1.03 10.57 -1.51
N ILE A 35 0.79 9.37 -2.05
CA ILE A 35 1.52 8.88 -3.24
C ILE A 35 0.62 8.61 -4.45
N ILE A 36 -0.67 8.31 -4.24
CA ILE A 36 -1.54 7.71 -5.26
C ILE A 36 -1.71 8.54 -6.54
N HIS A 37 -1.60 9.87 -6.44
CA HIS A 37 -1.76 10.76 -7.59
C HIS A 37 -0.53 10.75 -8.51
N ASP A 38 0.65 10.40 -7.99
CA ASP A 38 1.93 10.43 -8.68
C ASP A 38 2.39 9.05 -9.22
N LEU A 39 1.57 8.01 -9.03
CA LEU A 39 1.89 6.66 -9.46
C LEU A 39 1.44 6.38 -10.90
N ASP A 40 2.34 5.77 -11.68
CA ASP A 40 2.00 5.14 -12.95
C ASP A 40 1.24 3.82 -12.73
N LEU A 41 0.74 3.24 -13.83
CA LEU A 41 -0.03 2.00 -13.78
C LEU A 41 0.73 0.83 -13.13
N LYS A 42 2.05 0.75 -13.33
CA LYS A 42 2.90 -0.30 -12.75
C LYS A 42 2.92 -0.17 -11.23
N ASN A 43 3.20 1.02 -10.73
CA ASN A 43 3.27 1.31 -9.30
C ASN A 43 1.88 1.23 -8.63
N LEU A 44 0.80 1.57 -9.33
CA LEU A 44 -0.57 1.38 -8.82
C LEU A 44 -0.90 -0.11 -8.61
N LYS A 45 -0.48 -0.99 -9.54
CA LYS A 45 -0.64 -2.44 -9.36
C LYS A 45 0.19 -2.96 -8.18
N GLU A 46 1.41 -2.46 -8.06
CA GLU A 46 2.29 -2.83 -6.95
C GLU A 46 1.73 -2.37 -5.59
N LEU A 47 1.15 -1.17 -5.52
CA LEU A 47 0.43 -0.69 -4.35
C LEU A 47 -0.78 -1.55 -4.04
N LEU A 48 -1.53 -1.96 -5.06
CA LEU A 48 -2.66 -2.85 -4.88
C LEU A 48 -2.22 -4.20 -4.29
N GLU A 49 -1.13 -4.79 -4.79
CA GLU A 49 -0.55 -6.03 -4.26
C GLU A 49 -0.14 -5.89 -2.79
N LEU A 50 0.51 -4.79 -2.41
CA LEU A 50 0.81 -4.50 -1.02
C LEU A 50 -0.46 -4.48 -0.16
N LEU A 51 -1.53 -3.85 -0.65
CA LEU A 51 -2.80 -3.74 0.07
C LEU A 51 -3.61 -5.06 0.15
N GLU A 52 -3.22 -6.12 -0.56
CA GLU A 52 -3.82 -7.46 -0.36
C GLU A 52 -3.24 -8.18 0.87
N LEU A 53 -2.12 -7.71 1.43
CA LEU A 53 -1.58 -8.24 2.68
C LEU A 53 -2.51 -7.91 3.86
N ASP A 54 -2.50 -8.79 4.86
CA ASP A 54 -3.24 -8.60 6.10
C ASP A 54 -2.59 -7.54 7.00
N ASP A 55 -3.37 -7.05 7.96
CA ASP A 55 -2.97 -5.96 8.85
C ASP A 55 -1.74 -6.31 9.70
N ASP A 56 -1.58 -7.55 10.16
CA ASP A 56 -0.45 -7.97 11.00
C ASP A 56 0.85 -8.01 10.19
N THR A 57 0.80 -8.58 8.98
CA THR A 57 1.93 -8.58 8.04
C THR A 57 2.35 -7.16 7.69
N LEU A 58 1.41 -6.30 7.32
CA LEU A 58 1.70 -4.90 6.96
C LEU A 58 2.32 -4.13 8.12
N TYR A 59 1.80 -4.32 9.32
CA TYR A 59 2.29 -3.67 10.52
C TYR A 59 3.71 -4.07 10.87
N LYS A 60 3.97 -5.39 10.90
CA LYS A 60 5.31 -5.94 11.16
C LYS A 60 6.32 -5.49 10.10
N PHE A 61 5.89 -5.48 8.83
CA PHE A 61 6.75 -5.04 7.74
C PHE A 61 7.12 -3.55 7.84
N ASN A 62 6.14 -2.67 8.11
CA ASN A 62 6.39 -1.24 8.35
C ASN A 62 7.31 -1.00 9.56
N ARG A 63 7.13 -1.79 10.64
CA ARG A 63 8.02 -1.76 11.82
C ARG A 63 9.40 -2.40 11.60
N LYS A 64 9.67 -2.94 10.41
CA LYS A 64 10.91 -3.63 10.06
C LYS A 64 11.20 -4.85 10.96
N THR A 65 10.16 -5.48 11.49
CA THR A 65 10.27 -6.70 12.30
C THR A 65 10.21 -7.97 11.46
N ILE A 66 9.74 -7.86 10.21
CA ILE A 66 9.83 -8.89 9.18
C ILE A 66 10.38 -8.29 7.89
N ASP A 67 10.97 -9.15 7.07
CA ASP A 67 11.31 -8.87 5.69
C ASP A 67 10.41 -9.69 4.77
N LEU A 68 10.01 -9.08 3.65
CA LEU A 68 9.26 -9.73 2.58
C LEU A 68 10.24 -9.91 1.43
N ASP A 69 11.08 -10.95 1.52
CA ASP A 69 12.32 -11.13 0.74
C ASP A 69 12.15 -10.97 -0.79
N ASP A 70 11.07 -11.50 -1.37
CA ASP A 70 10.77 -11.37 -2.82
C ASP A 70 10.24 -9.98 -3.24
N THR A 71 9.92 -9.13 -2.26
CA THR A 71 9.34 -7.80 -2.50
C THR A 71 10.32 -6.66 -2.22
N GLN A 72 11.54 -6.96 -1.78
CA GLN A 72 12.53 -5.93 -1.48
C GLN A 72 12.92 -5.08 -2.70
N ASN A 73 12.64 -5.51 -3.93
CA ASN A 73 12.90 -4.72 -5.15
C ASN A 73 11.73 -3.84 -5.59
N LYS A 74 10.55 -3.99 -4.97
CA LYS A 74 9.33 -3.27 -5.29
C LYS A 74 9.38 -1.86 -4.67
N LYS A 75 9.20 -0.82 -5.51
CA LYS A 75 9.34 0.60 -5.12
C LYS A 75 8.37 0.97 -3.99
N ILE A 76 7.10 0.61 -4.14
CA ILE A 76 6.02 0.87 -3.19
C ILE A 76 6.27 0.17 -1.85
N TYR A 77 6.79 -1.06 -1.87
CA TYR A 77 7.14 -1.78 -0.64
C TYR A 77 8.24 -1.06 0.13
N LYS A 78 9.28 -0.56 -0.55
CA LYS A 78 10.31 0.27 0.07
C LYS A 78 9.73 1.56 0.64
N MET A 79 8.92 2.28 -0.15
CA MET A 79 8.29 3.53 0.28
C MET A 79 7.40 3.32 1.51
N PHE A 80 6.63 2.24 1.55
CA PHE A 80 5.79 1.91 2.70
C PHE A 80 6.63 1.56 3.94
N ARG A 81 7.72 0.81 3.77
CA ARG A 81 8.64 0.44 4.86
C ARG A 81 9.39 1.65 5.45
N GLU A 82 9.60 2.69 4.65
CA GLU A 82 10.23 3.94 5.08
C GLU A 82 9.22 4.97 5.61
N HIS A 83 7.95 4.79 5.30
CA HIS A 83 6.89 5.68 5.76
C HIS A 83 6.73 5.57 7.28
N ARG A 84 6.91 6.70 7.95
CA ARG A 84 6.58 6.86 9.37
C ARG A 84 5.35 7.76 9.49
N HIS A 85 4.41 7.33 10.31
CA HIS A 85 3.31 8.17 10.76
C HIS A 85 3.83 9.19 11.78
#